data_AF-A0A919TDU5-F1
#
_entry.id   AF-A0A919TDU5-F1
#
_cell.length_a   1.000
_cell.length_b   1.000
_cell.length_c   1.000
_cell.angle_alpha   90.00
_cell.angle_beta   90.00
_cell.angle_gamma   90.00
#
_symmetry.space_group_name_H-M   'P 1'
#
loop_
_entity.id
_entity.type
_entity.pdbx_description
1 polymer ?
#
loop_
_entity_poly.entity_id
_entity_poly.type
_entity_poly.pdbx_seq_one_letter_code
_entity_poly.pdbx_strand_id
1 'polypeptide(L)'
;MTDSNYDSRHPGRGPVPTLVLVTLGPALLALAGLVHPSGLSAATAHRWVWLHIVLLPVFPLLALGFVVLLRERPRGSTPRVARIVAWTCAAVYAVAYTGLDAVAGIGAGTVAGQPGDPAELRRLVLALYETGGGLGTVGVYAFLAATLATAASLAGRRGIRVLPGTVVLLAAGWSFIDSHIFSPRGVLTMLAMGAGFALWTWATARRSEPSATNTGATDAR
;
A
#
# COMPACT_ATOMS: atom_id res chain seq x y z
N MET A 1 2.28 -6.07 51.67
CA MET A 1 3.00 -7.17 50.98
C MET A 1 1.93 -7.93 50.20
N THR A 2 1.79 -7.83 48.88
CA THR A 2 2.72 -7.42 47.81
C THR A 2 1.89 -6.85 46.65
N ASP A 3 2.26 -5.64 46.20
CA ASP A 3 1.90 -5.14 44.87
C ASP A 3 2.61 -5.97 43.81
N SER A 4 1.87 -6.64 42.94
CA SER A 4 2.40 -7.16 41.68
C SER A 4 1.81 -6.36 40.52
N ASN A 5 2.32 -5.14 40.37
CA ASN A 5 2.21 -4.36 39.14
C ASN A 5 2.93 -5.12 38.01
N TYR A 6 2.20 -5.99 37.32
CA TYR A 6 2.62 -6.52 36.03
C TYR A 6 2.40 -5.41 34.99
N ASP A 7 3.32 -4.44 34.96
CA ASP A 7 3.39 -3.44 33.91
C ASP A 7 3.99 -4.11 32.66
N SER A 8 3.15 -4.88 31.96
CA SER A 8 3.48 -5.41 30.64
C SER A 8 3.43 -4.29 29.60
N ARG A 9 4.38 -3.36 29.67
CA ARG A 9 4.68 -2.45 28.56
C ARG A 9 5.29 -3.30 27.45
N HIS A 10 4.46 -3.71 26.50
CA HIS A 10 4.97 -4.15 25.22
C HIS A 10 5.93 -3.07 24.70
N PRO A 11 7.19 -3.40 24.37
CA PRO A 11 8.12 -2.42 23.83
C PRO A 11 7.49 -1.89 22.55
N GLY A 12 7.08 -0.61 22.58
CA GLY A 12 6.53 0.06 21.41
C GLY A 12 7.54 -0.05 20.29
N ARG A 13 7.21 -0.80 19.23
CA ARG A 13 8.09 -0.94 18.06
C ARG A 13 8.42 0.47 17.57
N GLY A 14 9.69 0.81 17.54
CA GLY A 14 10.17 2.12 17.09
C GLY A 14 9.70 2.48 15.66
N PRO A 15 9.92 3.72 15.21
CA PRO A 15 9.48 4.17 13.90
C PRO A 15 10.13 3.40 12.74
N VAL A 16 11.31 2.81 12.95
CA VAL A 16 12.08 2.10 11.91
C VAL A 16 11.38 0.82 11.43
N PRO A 17 11.01 -0.16 12.28
CA PRO A 17 10.22 -1.31 11.85
C PRO A 17 8.91 -0.96 11.12
N THR A 18 8.23 0.10 11.58
CA THR A 18 7.00 0.58 10.93
C THR A 18 7.30 1.13 9.54
N LEU A 19 8.34 1.96 9.41
CA LEU A 19 8.76 2.54 8.13
C LEU A 19 9.13 1.44 7.12
N VAL A 20 9.89 0.43 7.55
CA VAL A 20 10.26 -0.71 6.69
C VAL A 20 9.00 -1.43 6.19
N LEU A 21 8.06 -1.76 7.09
CA LEU A 21 6.84 -2.48 6.72
C LEU A 21 5.96 -1.72 5.72
N VAL A 22 5.82 -0.40 5.88
CA VAL A 22 4.94 0.40 5.01
C VAL A 22 5.60 0.79 3.67
N THR A 23 6.93 0.71 3.57
CA THR A 23 7.67 1.05 2.35
C THR A 23 8.14 -0.16 1.56
N LEU A 24 8.11 -1.37 2.15
CA LEU A 24 8.56 -2.60 1.50
C LEU A 24 7.80 -2.89 0.19
N GLY A 25 6.47 -2.90 0.24
CA GLY A 25 5.63 -3.12 -0.96
C GLY A 25 5.94 -2.13 -2.08
N PRO A 26 5.84 -0.81 -1.86
CA PRO A 26 6.19 0.18 -2.87
C PRO A 26 7.62 0.04 -3.42
N ALA A 27 8.61 -0.24 -2.57
CA ALA A 27 10.00 -0.40 -3.01
C ALA A 27 10.18 -1.63 -3.93
N LEU A 28 9.61 -2.77 -3.56
CA LEU A 28 9.67 -3.98 -4.38
C LEU A 28 8.97 -3.80 -5.73
N LEU A 29 7.81 -3.13 -5.75
CA LEU A 29 7.09 -2.82 -6.99
C LEU A 29 7.85 -1.82 -7.87
N ALA A 30 8.54 -0.85 -7.27
CA ALA A 30 9.40 0.07 -8.02
C ALA A 30 10.57 -0.69 -8.71
N LEU A 31 11.21 -1.62 -8.00
CA LEU A 31 12.25 -2.48 -8.57
C LEU A 31 11.70 -3.38 -9.68
N ALA A 32 10.53 -3.98 -9.48
CA ALA A 32 9.86 -4.77 -10.51
C ALA A 32 9.56 -3.94 -11.76
N GLY A 33 9.12 -2.69 -11.58
CA GLY A 33 8.86 -1.77 -12.69
C GLY A 33 10.10 -1.45 -13.54
N LEU A 34 11.29 -1.40 -12.94
CA LEU A 34 12.56 -1.21 -13.67
C LEU A 34 12.89 -2.38 -14.60
N VAL A 35 12.46 -3.59 -14.23
CA VAL A 35 12.70 -4.83 -15.00
C VAL A 35 11.46 -5.33 -15.72
N HIS A 36 10.36 -4.57 -15.71
CA HIS A 36 9.13 -4.96 -16.39
C HIS A 36 9.31 -4.82 -17.91
N PRO A 37 8.95 -5.82 -18.74
CA PRO A 37 8.95 -5.66 -20.18
C PRO A 37 8.02 -4.51 -20.62
N SER A 38 8.44 -3.68 -21.58
CA SER A 38 7.64 -2.54 -22.06
C SER A 38 6.40 -2.96 -22.87
N GLY A 39 6.36 -4.20 -23.33
CA GLY A 39 5.23 -4.75 -24.07
C GLY A 39 5.21 -6.26 -24.04
N LEU A 40 4.03 -6.81 -24.29
CA LEU A 40 3.81 -8.24 -24.39
C LEU A 40 3.87 -8.69 -25.86
N SER A 41 4.75 -9.64 -26.14
CA SER A 41 4.88 -10.35 -27.40
C SER A 41 5.31 -11.79 -27.12
N ALA A 42 5.34 -12.64 -28.15
CA ALA A 42 5.85 -14.00 -28.02
C ALA A 42 7.28 -14.03 -27.43
N ALA A 43 8.12 -13.05 -27.77
CA ALA A 43 9.49 -12.96 -27.26
C ALA A 43 9.58 -12.55 -25.77
N THR A 44 8.61 -11.78 -25.26
CA THR A 44 8.61 -11.30 -23.87
C THR A 44 7.68 -12.10 -22.94
N ALA A 45 6.82 -12.95 -23.50
CA ALA A 45 5.79 -13.72 -22.80
C ALA A 45 6.33 -14.47 -21.57
N HIS A 46 7.42 -15.23 -21.71
CA HIS A 46 7.99 -16.00 -20.60
C HIS A 46 8.41 -15.10 -19.42
N ARG A 47 9.12 -14.00 -19.70
CA ARG A 47 9.55 -13.04 -18.67
C ARG A 47 8.34 -12.33 -18.05
N TRP A 48 7.34 -12.00 -18.86
CA TRP A 48 6.10 -11.37 -18.41
C TRP A 48 5.37 -12.26 -17.39
N VAL A 49 5.17 -13.55 -17.71
CA VAL A 49 4.50 -14.51 -16.82
C VAL A 49 5.23 -14.65 -15.49
N TRP A 50 6.54 -14.94 -15.52
CA TRP A 50 7.31 -15.15 -14.28
C TRP A 50 7.36 -13.91 -13.39
N LEU A 51 7.47 -12.73 -13.99
CA LEU A 51 7.40 -11.49 -13.23
C LEU A 51 6.06 -11.37 -12.51
N HIS A 52 4.94 -11.62 -13.17
CA HIS A 52 3.61 -11.53 -12.54
C HIS A 52 3.35 -12.65 -11.52
N ILE A 53 3.91 -13.86 -11.69
CA ILE A 53 3.89 -14.90 -10.65
C ILE A 53 4.57 -14.39 -9.37
N VAL A 54 5.73 -13.73 -9.51
CA VAL A 54 6.43 -13.13 -8.36
C VAL A 54 5.66 -11.94 -7.79
N LEU A 55 4.94 -11.18 -8.64
CA LEU A 55 4.19 -10.01 -8.20
C LEU A 55 2.86 -10.33 -7.53
N LEU A 56 2.27 -11.50 -7.75
CA LEU A 56 1.07 -11.98 -7.06
C LEU A 56 1.11 -11.75 -5.52
N PRO A 57 2.16 -12.17 -4.79
CA PRO A 57 2.28 -11.87 -3.37
C PRO A 57 2.76 -10.44 -3.06
N VAL A 58 3.36 -9.72 -4.02
CA VAL A 58 4.00 -8.41 -3.80
C VAL A 58 3.01 -7.26 -3.91
N PHE A 59 2.10 -7.25 -4.91
CA PHE A 59 1.10 -6.18 -5.03
C PHE A 59 0.25 -6.02 -3.76
N PRO A 60 -0.28 -7.09 -3.14
CA PRO A 60 -1.00 -7.01 -1.87
C PRO A 60 -0.21 -6.32 -0.74
N LEU A 61 1.12 -6.33 -0.78
CA LEU A 61 1.94 -5.68 0.26
C LEU A 61 1.76 -4.17 0.29
N LEU A 62 1.29 -3.53 -0.80
CA LEU A 62 0.97 -2.10 -0.79
C LEU A 62 -0.15 -1.77 0.21
N ALA A 63 -1.06 -2.71 0.46
CA ALA A 63 -2.11 -2.58 1.48
C ALA A 63 -1.58 -2.54 2.92
N LEU A 64 -0.36 -3.04 3.16
CA LEU A 64 0.24 -3.06 4.51
C LEU A 64 0.42 -1.65 5.08
N GLY A 65 0.62 -0.64 4.23
CA GLY A 65 0.68 0.76 4.66
C GLY A 65 -0.53 1.15 5.52
N PHE A 66 -1.74 0.80 5.07
CA PHE A 66 -2.99 1.09 5.78
C PHE A 66 -3.15 0.22 7.04
N VAL A 67 -2.86 -1.07 6.94
CA VAL A 67 -3.03 -2.03 8.06
C VAL A 67 -2.09 -1.69 9.22
N VAL A 68 -0.81 -1.45 8.91
CA VAL A 68 0.23 -1.18 9.90
C VAL A 68 -0.02 0.16 10.60
N LEU A 69 -0.38 1.22 9.86
CA LEU A 69 -0.63 2.55 10.44
C LEU A 69 -1.89 2.62 11.31
N LEU A 70 -2.87 1.74 11.06
CA LEU A 70 -4.15 1.71 11.80
C LEU A 70 -4.27 0.58 12.83
N ARG A 71 -3.19 -0.19 13.06
CA ARG A 71 -3.19 -1.37 13.95
C ARG A 71 -3.53 -1.02 15.41
N GLU A 72 -3.17 0.18 15.85
CA GLU A 72 -3.37 0.60 17.24
C GLU A 72 -4.82 1.06 17.49
N ARG A 73 -5.43 0.59 18.58
CA ARG A 73 -6.86 0.84 18.88
C ARG A 73 -7.14 2.34 19.08
N PRO A 74 -8.09 2.93 18.34
CA PRO A 74 -8.61 4.23 18.67
C PRO A 74 -9.48 4.19 19.93
N ARG A 75 -9.38 5.22 20.78
CA ARG A 75 -10.39 5.54 21.81
C ARG A 75 -11.42 6.45 21.13
N GLY A 76 -12.68 6.01 20.99
CA GLY A 76 -13.77 6.74 20.30
C GLY A 76 -14.40 5.99 19.11
N SER A 77 -15.61 6.39 18.71
CA SER A 77 -16.45 5.71 17.69
C SER A 77 -16.15 6.11 16.24
N THR A 78 -16.00 7.39 15.91
CA THR A 78 -15.70 7.88 14.53
C THR A 78 -14.40 7.29 13.96
N PRO A 79 -13.30 7.18 14.72
CA PRO A 79 -12.09 6.52 14.24
C PRO A 79 -12.28 5.02 13.93
N ARG A 80 -13.33 4.37 14.47
CA ARG A 80 -13.59 2.95 14.25
C ARG A 80 -14.19 2.68 12.87
N VAL A 81 -15.20 3.44 12.45
CA VAL A 81 -15.84 3.26 11.13
C VAL A 81 -14.85 3.52 10.01
N ALA A 82 -14.14 4.67 10.06
CA ALA A 82 -13.13 5.02 9.07
C ALA A 82 -12.03 3.94 8.96
N ARG A 83 -11.63 3.34 10.07
CA ARG A 83 -10.67 2.23 10.07
C ARG A 83 -11.21 0.96 9.42
N ILE A 84 -12.47 0.59 9.70
CA ILE A 84 -13.11 -0.57 9.07
C ILE A 84 -13.16 -0.36 7.55
N VAL A 85 -13.61 0.83 7.12
CA VAL A 85 -13.63 1.19 5.69
C VAL A 85 -12.23 1.10 5.10
N ALA A 86 -11.21 1.66 5.75
CA ALA A 86 -9.84 1.60 5.28
C ALA A 86 -9.33 0.16 5.09
N TRP A 87 -9.60 -0.73 6.05
CA TRP A 87 -9.19 -2.14 5.98
C TRP A 87 -9.97 -2.93 4.92
N THR A 88 -11.28 -2.71 4.81
CA THR A 88 -12.09 -3.34 3.76
C THR A 88 -11.60 -2.91 2.38
N CYS A 89 -11.37 -1.61 2.17
CA CYS A 89 -10.84 -1.09 0.92
C CYS A 89 -9.41 -1.61 0.63
N ALA A 90 -8.56 -1.71 1.65
CA ALA A 90 -7.22 -2.30 1.52
C ALA A 90 -7.29 -3.79 1.11
N ALA A 91 -8.25 -4.55 1.65
CA ALA A 91 -8.49 -5.94 1.26
C ALA A 91 -9.03 -6.06 -0.18
N VAL A 92 -9.96 -5.19 -0.58
CA VAL A 92 -10.46 -5.13 -1.96
C VAL A 92 -9.32 -4.80 -2.93
N TYR A 93 -8.47 -3.83 -2.60
CA TYR A 93 -7.26 -3.54 -3.37
C TYR A 93 -6.39 -4.79 -3.55
N ALA A 94 -6.07 -5.49 -2.45
CA ALA A 94 -5.21 -6.66 -2.48
C ALA A 94 -5.79 -7.78 -3.36
N VAL A 95 -7.08 -8.08 -3.23
CA VAL A 95 -7.77 -9.10 -4.04
C VAL A 95 -7.82 -8.68 -5.52
N ALA A 96 -8.19 -7.43 -5.79
CA ALA A 96 -8.35 -6.93 -7.15
C ALA A 96 -7.01 -6.91 -7.92
N TYR A 97 -5.93 -6.46 -7.29
CA TYR A 97 -4.60 -6.47 -7.91
C TYR A 97 -4.02 -7.88 -8.07
N THR A 98 -4.29 -8.79 -7.13
CA THR A 98 -3.94 -10.21 -7.31
C THR A 98 -4.69 -10.79 -8.51
N GLY A 99 -5.98 -10.47 -8.65
CA GLY A 99 -6.79 -10.89 -9.78
C GLY A 99 -6.30 -10.32 -11.11
N LEU A 100 -5.94 -9.03 -11.13
CA LEU A 100 -5.33 -8.40 -12.30
C LEU A 100 -4.08 -9.15 -12.75
N ASP A 101 -3.17 -9.43 -11.82
CA ASP A 101 -1.91 -10.14 -12.13
C ASP A 101 -2.16 -11.55 -12.63
N ALA A 102 -3.15 -12.25 -12.06
CA ALA A 102 -3.53 -13.57 -12.55
C ALA A 102 -4.07 -13.53 -13.99
N VAL A 103 -4.91 -12.54 -14.32
CA VAL A 103 -5.59 -12.46 -15.62
C VAL A 103 -4.71 -11.80 -16.70
N ALA A 104 -4.31 -10.54 -16.49
CA ALA A 104 -3.56 -9.75 -17.46
C ALA A 104 -2.04 -9.99 -17.38
N GLY A 105 -1.54 -10.40 -16.23
CA GLY A 105 -0.15 -10.81 -16.08
C GLY A 105 0.09 -12.21 -16.63
N ILE A 106 -0.38 -13.20 -15.88
CA ILE A 106 -0.10 -14.62 -16.11
C ILE A 106 -0.91 -15.15 -17.29
N GLY A 107 -2.23 -14.92 -17.30
CA GLY A 107 -3.12 -15.40 -18.36
C GLY A 107 -2.73 -14.86 -19.73
N ALA A 108 -2.65 -13.53 -19.88
CA ALA A 108 -2.29 -12.91 -21.15
C ALA A 108 -0.87 -13.28 -21.59
N GLY A 109 0.09 -13.31 -20.66
CA GLY A 109 1.45 -13.76 -20.95
C GLY A 109 1.52 -15.20 -21.47
N THR A 110 0.73 -16.10 -20.88
CA THR A 110 0.65 -17.50 -21.30
C THR A 110 0.08 -17.64 -22.71
N VAL A 111 -0.99 -16.91 -23.03
CA VAL A 111 -1.60 -16.89 -24.36
C VAL A 111 -0.64 -16.32 -25.41
N ALA A 112 0.02 -15.20 -25.10
CA ALA A 112 0.95 -14.55 -26.02
C ALA A 112 2.16 -15.43 -26.40
N GLY A 113 2.52 -16.39 -25.55
CA GLY A 113 3.60 -17.35 -25.80
C GLY A 113 3.18 -18.60 -26.57
N GLN A 114 1.89 -18.79 -26.87
CA GLN A 114 1.43 -19.98 -27.59
C GLN A 114 1.75 -19.93 -29.09
N PRO A 115 1.99 -21.08 -29.73
CA PRO A 115 1.93 -21.18 -31.18
C PRO A 115 0.47 -21.00 -31.66
N GLY A 116 0.26 -20.32 -32.79
CA GLY A 116 -1.08 -20.13 -33.36
C GLY A 116 -1.18 -18.93 -34.29
N ASP A 117 -2.40 -18.62 -34.73
CA ASP A 117 -2.68 -17.42 -35.52
C ASP A 117 -2.41 -16.15 -34.69
N PRO A 118 -1.47 -15.27 -35.11
CA PRO A 118 -1.16 -14.05 -34.38
C PRO A 118 -2.37 -13.13 -34.17
N ALA A 119 -3.32 -13.09 -35.10
CA ALA A 119 -4.50 -12.23 -34.99
C ALA A 119 -5.46 -12.74 -33.91
N GLU A 120 -5.69 -14.04 -33.84
CA GLU A 120 -6.48 -14.68 -32.79
C GLU A 120 -5.86 -14.53 -31.40
N LEU A 121 -4.56 -14.84 -31.25
CA LEU A 121 -3.87 -14.71 -29.96
C LEU A 121 -3.91 -13.27 -29.44
N ARG A 122 -3.75 -12.28 -30.33
CA ARG A 122 -3.87 -10.86 -29.98
C ARG A 122 -5.27 -10.51 -29.49
N ARG A 123 -6.35 -11.01 -30.11
CA ARG A 123 -7.72 -10.77 -29.64
C ARG A 123 -7.93 -11.31 -28.23
N LEU A 124 -7.43 -12.51 -27.95
CA LEU A 124 -7.52 -13.12 -26.61
C LEU A 124 -6.73 -12.32 -25.56
N VAL A 125 -5.51 -11.90 -25.89
CA VAL A 125 -4.70 -11.04 -25.01
C VAL A 125 -5.43 -9.73 -24.68
N LEU A 126 -6.04 -9.08 -25.67
CA LEU A 126 -6.77 -7.83 -25.45
C LEU A 126 -8.00 -8.02 -24.55
N ALA A 127 -8.75 -9.12 -24.70
CA ALA A 127 -9.87 -9.43 -23.83
C ALA A 127 -9.43 -9.68 -22.37
N LEU A 128 -8.28 -10.33 -22.17
CA LEU A 128 -7.68 -10.51 -20.85
C LEU A 128 -7.20 -9.19 -20.25
N TYR A 129 -6.64 -8.29 -21.06
CA TYR A 129 -6.29 -6.94 -20.62
C TYR A 129 -7.49 -6.09 -20.25
N GLU A 130 -8.59 -6.18 -20.97
CA GLU A 130 -9.83 -5.48 -20.62
C GLU A 130 -10.37 -5.95 -19.26
N THR A 131 -10.41 -7.27 -19.06
CA THR A 131 -10.84 -7.87 -17.78
C THR A 131 -9.89 -7.48 -16.64
N GLY A 132 -8.59 -7.63 -16.84
CA GLY A 132 -7.57 -7.26 -15.86
C GLY A 132 -7.57 -5.76 -15.56
N GLY A 133 -7.73 -4.91 -16.58
CA GLY A 133 -7.83 -3.46 -16.42
C GLY A 133 -9.05 -3.03 -15.59
N GLY A 134 -10.18 -3.73 -15.75
CA GLY A 134 -11.35 -3.57 -14.88
C GLY A 134 -11.03 -3.88 -13.41
N LEU A 135 -10.34 -5.00 -13.13
CA LEU A 135 -9.89 -5.35 -11.78
C LEU A 135 -8.90 -4.31 -11.22
N GLY A 136 -7.94 -3.86 -12.02
CA GLY A 136 -6.97 -2.83 -11.63
C GLY A 136 -7.67 -1.54 -11.25
N THR A 137 -8.61 -1.09 -12.07
CA THR A 137 -9.41 0.11 -11.81
C THR A 137 -10.16 0.03 -10.48
N VAL A 138 -10.83 -1.10 -10.20
CA VAL A 138 -11.49 -1.34 -8.91
C VAL A 138 -10.47 -1.29 -7.77
N GLY A 139 -9.32 -1.94 -7.94
CA GLY A 139 -8.23 -1.93 -6.97
C GLY A 139 -7.74 -0.52 -6.65
N VAL A 140 -7.46 0.30 -7.67
CA VAL A 140 -6.96 1.68 -7.47
C VAL A 140 -8.00 2.55 -6.77
N TYR A 141 -9.29 2.46 -7.15
CA TYR A 141 -10.32 3.20 -6.42
C TYR A 141 -10.46 2.74 -4.97
N ALA A 142 -10.31 1.44 -4.70
CA ALA A 142 -10.25 0.95 -3.34
C ALA A 142 -9.01 1.50 -2.58
N PHE A 143 -7.84 1.58 -3.22
CA PHE A 143 -6.66 2.21 -2.63
C PHE A 143 -6.88 3.70 -2.30
N LEU A 144 -7.51 4.46 -3.20
CA LEU A 144 -7.86 5.87 -2.98
C LEU A 144 -8.86 6.03 -1.82
N ALA A 145 -9.89 5.19 -1.77
CA ALA A 145 -10.85 5.16 -0.66
C ALA A 145 -10.17 4.80 0.67
N ALA A 146 -9.27 3.80 0.67
CA ALA A 146 -8.47 3.43 1.84
C ALA A 146 -7.59 4.59 2.30
N THR A 147 -7.04 5.35 1.36
CA THR A 147 -6.23 6.54 1.64
C THR A 147 -7.03 7.61 2.38
N LEU A 148 -8.20 7.97 1.87
CA LEU A 148 -9.09 8.95 2.49
C LEU A 148 -9.57 8.49 3.88
N ALA A 149 -9.99 7.23 3.99
CA ALA A 149 -10.47 6.66 5.24
C ALA A 149 -9.35 6.58 6.30
N THR A 150 -8.13 6.26 5.89
CA THR A 150 -6.94 6.28 6.76
C THR A 150 -6.64 7.71 7.22
N ALA A 151 -6.64 8.68 6.31
CA ALA A 151 -6.44 10.08 6.65
C ALA A 151 -7.49 10.57 7.67
N ALA A 152 -8.78 10.25 7.47
CA ALA A 152 -9.85 10.59 8.40
C ALA A 152 -9.65 9.94 9.79
N SER A 153 -9.23 8.67 9.82
CA SER A 153 -8.93 7.96 11.08
C SER A 153 -7.75 8.59 11.84
N LEU A 154 -6.72 9.05 11.12
CA LEU A 154 -5.54 9.70 11.71
C LEU A 154 -5.76 11.18 12.09
N ALA A 155 -6.62 11.89 11.35
CA ALA A 155 -6.83 13.33 11.49
C ALA A 155 -7.26 13.73 12.91
N GLY A 156 -8.14 12.96 13.56
CA GLY A 156 -8.63 13.26 14.91
C GLY A 156 -7.55 13.35 15.99
N ARG A 157 -6.35 12.78 15.76
CA ARG A 157 -5.21 12.82 16.71
C ARG A 157 -4.02 13.64 16.22
N ARG A 158 -3.90 13.81 14.91
CA ARG A 158 -2.69 14.34 14.25
C ARG A 158 -2.93 15.66 13.51
N GLY A 159 -4.19 16.05 13.34
CA GLY A 159 -4.57 17.30 12.68
C GLY A 159 -4.01 17.38 11.26
N ILE A 160 -3.60 18.59 10.85
CA ILE A 160 -3.11 18.88 9.50
C ILE A 160 -1.84 18.11 9.11
N ARG A 161 -1.13 17.50 10.06
CA ARG A 161 0.15 16.81 9.82
C ARG A 161 0.01 15.58 8.92
N VAL A 162 -1.20 15.05 8.75
CA VAL A 162 -1.46 13.91 7.85
C VAL A 162 -1.59 14.33 6.38
N LEU A 163 -1.88 15.62 6.13
CA LEU A 163 -2.20 16.11 4.78
C LEU A 163 -1.08 15.88 3.75
N PRO A 164 0.21 16.11 4.04
CA PRO A 164 1.27 15.89 3.04
C PRO A 164 1.29 14.45 2.52
N GLY A 165 1.24 13.46 3.42
CA GLY A 165 1.19 12.04 3.04
C GLY A 165 -0.09 11.71 2.26
N THR A 166 -1.23 12.27 2.68
CA THR A 166 -2.52 12.07 1.99
C THR A 166 -2.48 12.60 0.56
N VAL A 167 -1.99 13.82 0.34
CA VAL A 167 -1.90 14.43 -0.99
C VAL A 167 -0.99 13.62 -1.90
N VAL A 168 0.18 13.19 -1.40
CA VAL A 168 1.11 12.36 -2.16
C VAL A 168 0.49 11.02 -2.55
N LEU A 169 -0.20 10.34 -1.62
CA LEU A 169 -0.85 9.05 -1.88
C LEU A 169 -2.01 9.17 -2.86
N LEU A 170 -2.81 10.24 -2.78
CA LEU A 170 -3.91 10.47 -3.73
C LEU A 170 -3.38 10.78 -5.14
N ALA A 171 -2.35 11.64 -5.25
CA ALA A 171 -1.73 11.95 -6.53
C ALA A 171 -1.07 10.71 -7.16
N ALA A 172 -0.34 9.92 -6.34
CA ALA A 172 0.26 8.68 -6.79
C ALA A 172 -0.81 7.63 -7.17
N GLY A 173 -1.86 7.47 -6.36
CA GLY A 173 -2.98 6.59 -6.66
C GLY A 173 -3.69 6.98 -7.96
N TRP A 174 -3.86 8.27 -8.22
CA TRP A 174 -4.41 8.74 -9.50
C TRP A 174 -3.49 8.40 -10.68
N SER A 175 -2.18 8.63 -10.55
CA SER A 175 -1.19 8.21 -11.55
C SER A 175 -1.22 6.69 -11.77
N PHE A 176 -1.53 5.91 -10.73
CA PHE A 176 -1.50 4.45 -10.79
C PHE A 176 -2.61 3.84 -11.65
N ILE A 177 -3.72 4.57 -11.87
CA ILE A 177 -4.86 4.13 -12.69
C ILE A 177 -4.38 3.60 -14.04
N ASP A 178 -3.46 4.32 -14.67
CA ASP A 178 -2.96 4.03 -16.01
C ASP A 178 -1.43 3.83 -16.05
N SER A 179 -0.66 4.21 -15.01
CA SER A 179 0.79 3.93 -15.01
C SER A 179 1.11 2.48 -14.73
N HIS A 180 0.29 1.80 -13.90
CA HIS A 180 0.67 0.55 -13.25
C HIS A 180 2.10 0.64 -12.70
N ILE A 181 2.92 -0.39 -12.88
CA ILE A 181 4.36 -0.41 -12.58
C ILE A 181 5.23 -0.15 -13.81
N PHE A 182 4.64 0.21 -14.96
CA PHE A 182 5.40 0.42 -16.21
C PHE A 182 6.35 1.61 -16.10
N SER A 183 7.64 1.36 -16.30
CA SER A 183 8.68 2.39 -16.28
C SER A 183 8.49 3.42 -17.41
N PRO A 184 8.81 4.72 -17.18
CA PRO A 184 9.33 5.29 -15.93
C PRO A 184 8.24 5.73 -14.94
N ARG A 185 7.03 6.04 -15.42
CA ARG A 185 5.99 6.66 -14.60
C ARG A 185 5.52 5.75 -13.48
N GLY A 186 5.34 4.46 -13.74
CA GLY A 186 4.95 3.48 -12.72
C GLY A 186 5.97 3.36 -11.59
N VAL A 187 7.26 3.38 -11.91
CA VAL A 187 8.34 3.38 -10.90
C VAL A 187 8.24 4.64 -10.02
N LEU A 188 8.08 5.82 -10.63
CA LEU A 188 7.91 7.08 -9.89
C LEU A 188 6.63 7.06 -9.03
N THR A 189 5.53 6.48 -9.54
CA THR A 189 4.30 6.28 -8.77
C THR A 189 4.54 5.43 -7.53
N MET A 190 5.25 4.29 -7.66
CA MET A 190 5.55 3.42 -6.51
C MET A 190 6.44 4.12 -5.47
N LEU A 191 7.47 4.85 -5.92
CA LEU A 191 8.32 5.64 -5.03
C LEU A 191 7.52 6.74 -4.31
N ALA A 192 6.61 7.41 -5.00
CA ALA A 192 5.72 8.41 -4.41
C ALA A 192 4.78 7.77 -3.37
N MET A 193 4.23 6.59 -3.63
CA MET A 193 3.42 5.86 -2.63
C MET A 193 4.24 5.52 -1.38
N GLY A 194 5.47 5.05 -1.54
CA GLY A 194 6.39 4.81 -0.42
C GLY A 194 6.67 6.08 0.38
N ALA A 195 6.92 7.21 -0.30
CA ALA A 195 7.12 8.50 0.34
C ALA A 195 5.87 8.97 1.10
N GLY A 196 4.67 8.77 0.53
CA GLY A 196 3.40 9.08 1.18
C GLY A 196 3.19 8.31 2.49
N PHE A 197 3.45 7.00 2.48
CA PHE A 197 3.40 6.18 3.71
C PHE A 197 4.48 6.56 4.72
N ALA A 198 5.68 6.93 4.27
CA ALA A 198 6.75 7.43 5.15
C ALA A 198 6.35 8.73 5.84
N LEU A 199 5.73 9.68 5.11
CA LEU A 199 5.21 10.94 5.67
C LEU A 199 4.16 10.69 6.75
N TRP A 200 3.21 9.76 6.53
CA TRP A 200 2.26 9.35 7.57
C TRP A 200 2.93 8.70 8.78
N THR A 201 3.97 7.87 8.56
CA THR A 201 4.74 7.24 9.64
C THR A 201 5.44 8.30 10.50
N TRP A 202 6.07 9.30 9.90
CA TRP A 202 6.70 10.38 10.64
C TRP A 202 5.70 11.28 11.36
N ALA A 203 4.55 11.57 10.74
CA ALA A 203 3.47 12.34 11.37
C ALA A 203 2.91 11.64 12.62
N THR A 204 2.96 10.30 12.65
CA THR A 204 2.47 9.49 13.78
C THR A 204 3.53 9.24 14.86
N ALA A 205 4.82 9.20 14.51
CA ALA A 205 5.92 8.94 15.45
C ALA A 205 6.24 10.09 16.45
N ARG A 206 5.96 11.36 16.11
CA ARG A 206 6.40 12.53 16.92
C ARG A 206 5.58 12.81 18.20
N ARG A 207 5.37 11.81 19.06
CA ARG A 207 4.78 11.96 20.42
C ARG A 207 5.55 11.15 21.48
N SER A 208 6.85 11.39 21.57
CA SER A 208 7.65 10.99 22.72
C SER A 208 8.52 12.16 23.15
N GLU A 209 7.91 13.29 23.48
CA GLU A 209 8.57 14.23 24.37
C GLU A 209 8.25 13.78 25.80
N PRO A 210 9.26 13.64 26.68
CA PRO A 210 9.03 13.38 28.09
C PRO A 210 8.10 14.45 28.64
N SER A 211 7.02 14.04 29.32
CA SER A 211 6.41 14.91 30.32
C SER A 211 7.55 15.36 31.21
N ALA A 212 7.89 16.65 31.17
CA ALA A 212 8.68 17.30 32.19
C ALA A 212 7.91 17.05 33.49
N THR A 213 8.34 16.03 34.21
CA THR A 213 7.81 15.65 35.49
C THR A 213 8.24 16.75 36.43
N ASN A 214 7.36 17.73 36.58
CA ASN A 214 7.06 18.47 37.79
C ASN A 214 8.14 18.37 38.89
N THR A 215 9.31 18.98 38.69
CA THR A 215 10.20 19.35 39.80
C THR A 215 9.61 20.61 40.43
N GLY A 216 8.65 20.38 41.32
CA GLY A 216 7.90 21.43 41.99
C GLY A 216 7.06 20.85 43.13
N ALA A 217 7.71 20.20 44.09
CA ALA A 217 7.18 20.07 45.44
C ALA A 217 8.17 20.77 46.37
N THR A 218 7.88 22.04 46.60
CA THR A 218 8.31 22.84 47.73
C THR A 218 7.85 22.22 49.06
N ASP A 219 8.61 22.54 50.10
CA ASP A 219 8.25 22.59 51.52
C ASP A 219 8.01 21.29 52.30
N ALA A 220 9.04 20.87 53.01
CA ALA A 220 8.90 20.32 54.36
C ALA A 220 9.91 21.03 55.30
N ARG A 221 9.37 21.99 56.04
CA ARG A 221 9.70 22.47 57.41
C ARG A 221 11.15 22.53 57.87
#